data_AF-A0A9P4I020-F1
#
_entry.id   AF-A0A9P4I020-F1
#
_cell.length_a   1.000
_cell.length_b   1.000
_cell.length_c   1.000
_cell.angle_alpha   90.00
_cell.angle_beta   90.00
_cell.angle_gamma   90.00
#
_symmetry.space_group_name_H-M   'P 1'
#
loop_
_entity.id
_entity.type
_entity.pdbx_description
1 polymer ?
#
loop_
_entity_poly.entity_id
_entity_poly.type
_entity_poly.pdbx_seq_one_letter_code
_entity_poly.pdbx_strand_id
1 'polypeptide(L)'
;IGYLKSIGLDYGWGPTSCIEFLMEHIHVYAGTPWWATIILTAAVARVCLVRLFIASSDVVAKQRALMPVTEPITKEMRERLAAGDNEGVQRAKQKLNKIHDAAGIRPMMAFVGPLFQGVWGFCSFRLMQGMAALPVPGLETGGLAWIQDLTVPDPYFILPLTTATMMAITARSGGETGGMKGLNPAQEKLIYYIIPLIALACTSYMPACLQLSFLASSSFMFGQGRLLRTPSIRERLGISPLYNPP
;
A
#
# COMPACT_ATOMS: atom_id res chain seq x y z
N ILE A 1 -10.81 24.36 8.03
CA ILE A 1 -11.96 24.94 8.75
C ILE A 1 -11.98 24.49 10.21
N GLY A 2 -11.21 23.46 10.57
CA GLY A 2 -10.88 23.14 11.96
C GLY A 2 -11.99 22.43 12.71
N TYR A 3 -12.99 21.90 12.01
CA TYR A 3 -14.13 21.19 12.58
C TYR A 3 -13.69 19.94 13.35
N LEU A 4 -12.88 19.07 12.73
CA LEU A 4 -12.36 17.87 13.40
C LEU A 4 -11.45 18.24 14.59
N LYS A 5 -10.64 19.29 14.44
CA LYS A 5 -9.86 19.85 15.56
C LYS A 5 -10.74 20.34 16.71
N SER A 6 -11.87 20.98 16.40
CA SER A 6 -12.78 21.53 17.41
C SER A 6 -13.45 20.48 18.28
N ILE A 7 -13.59 19.25 17.78
CA ILE A 7 -14.14 18.09 18.51
C ILE A 7 -13.05 17.24 19.18
N GLY A 8 -11.80 17.70 19.19
CA GLY A 8 -10.68 17.06 19.90
C GLY A 8 -9.76 16.20 19.04
N LEU A 9 -9.98 16.11 17.73
CA LEU A 9 -9.03 15.49 16.79
C LEU A 9 -7.98 16.51 16.36
N ASP A 10 -7.03 16.84 17.24
CA ASP A 10 -5.86 17.63 16.84
C ASP A 10 -4.59 16.77 16.83
N TYR A 11 -4.18 16.35 15.64
CA TYR A 11 -2.94 15.61 15.45
C TYR A 11 -1.71 16.51 15.25
N GLY A 12 -1.86 17.84 15.35
CA GLY A 12 -0.76 18.79 15.18
C GLY A 12 -0.23 18.76 13.74
N TRP A 13 1.05 18.39 13.57
CA TRP A 13 1.72 18.30 12.28
C TRP A 13 2.03 16.83 11.91
N GLY A 14 2.04 16.54 10.61
CA GLY A 14 2.41 15.23 10.08
C GLY A 14 1.38 14.63 9.12
N PRO A 15 1.63 13.39 8.64
CA PRO A 15 0.81 12.76 7.61
C PRO A 15 -0.64 12.53 8.06
N THR A 16 -0.89 12.21 9.33
CA THR A 16 -2.27 12.07 9.84
C THR A 16 -3.04 13.38 9.74
N SER A 17 -2.44 14.52 10.11
CA SER A 17 -3.06 15.83 10.00
C SER A 17 -3.33 16.22 8.54
N CYS A 18 -2.50 15.77 7.60
CA CYS A 18 -2.77 15.96 6.17
C CYS A 18 -3.99 15.18 5.70
N ILE A 19 -4.17 13.93 6.17
CA ILE A 19 -5.35 13.12 5.84
C ILE A 19 -6.60 13.74 6.47
N GLU A 20 -6.52 14.16 7.74
CA GLU A 20 -7.59 14.85 8.46
C GLU A 20 -8.03 16.11 7.70
N PHE A 21 -7.07 16.96 7.33
CA PHE A 21 -7.30 18.16 6.54
C PHE A 21 -8.00 17.82 5.22
N LEU A 22 -7.48 16.84 4.47
CA LEU A 22 -8.04 16.46 3.18
C LEU A 22 -9.48 15.94 3.31
N MET A 23 -9.74 15.06 4.29
CA MET A 23 -11.08 14.52 4.57
C MET A 23 -12.06 15.63 4.95
N GLU A 24 -11.66 16.54 5.83
CA GLU A 24 -12.50 17.67 6.25
C GLU A 24 -12.88 18.55 5.05
N HIS A 25 -11.92 18.85 4.18
CA HIS A 25 -12.16 19.69 3.00
C HIS A 25 -13.08 18.99 1.99
N ILE A 26 -12.86 17.70 1.73
CA ILE A 26 -13.72 16.94 0.84
C ILE A 26 -15.15 16.90 1.40
N HIS A 27 -15.30 16.56 2.69
CA HIS A 27 -16.62 16.46 3.32
C HIS A 27 -17.40 17.78 3.27
N VAL A 28 -16.75 18.88 3.68
CA VAL A 28 -17.44 20.17 3.83
C VAL A 28 -17.65 20.88 2.50
N TYR A 29 -16.65 20.92 1.61
CA TYR A 29 -16.80 21.64 0.34
C TYR A 29 -17.60 20.87 -0.71
N ALA A 30 -17.48 19.53 -0.73
CA ALA A 30 -18.25 18.71 -1.68
C ALA A 30 -19.61 18.28 -1.12
N GLY A 31 -19.89 18.52 0.18
CA GLY A 31 -21.14 18.11 0.83
C GLY A 31 -21.35 16.60 0.84
N THR A 32 -20.28 15.81 0.71
CA THR A 32 -20.37 14.36 0.55
C THR A 32 -20.57 13.67 1.89
N PRO A 33 -21.34 12.57 1.97
CA PRO A 33 -21.40 11.76 3.19
C PRO A 33 -20.02 11.20 3.56
N TRP A 34 -19.84 10.79 4.81
CA TRP A 34 -18.53 10.35 5.31
C TRP A 34 -17.99 9.13 4.58
N TRP A 35 -18.84 8.16 4.20
CA TRP A 35 -18.41 7.00 3.40
C TRP A 35 -17.78 7.42 2.06
N ALA A 36 -18.39 8.40 1.38
CA ALA A 36 -17.91 8.90 0.10
C ALA A 36 -16.62 9.71 0.29
N THR A 37 -16.56 10.51 1.35
CA THR A 37 -15.37 11.28 1.75
C THR A 37 -14.17 10.35 1.95
N ILE A 38 -14.34 9.22 2.63
CA ILE A 38 -13.29 8.21 2.87
C ILE A 38 -12.76 7.66 1.53
N ILE A 39 -13.67 7.26 0.63
CA ILE A 39 -13.30 6.71 -0.69
C ILE A 39 -12.57 7.77 -1.54
N LEU A 40 -13.11 8.99 -1.60
CA LEU A 40 -12.52 10.10 -2.36
C LEU A 40 -11.14 10.48 -1.84
N THR A 41 -10.95 10.48 -0.52
CA THR A 41 -9.64 10.76 0.10
C THR A 41 -8.61 9.72 -0.32
N ALA A 42 -8.96 8.43 -0.32
CA ALA A 42 -8.09 7.37 -0.83
C ALA A 42 -7.79 7.53 -2.32
N ALA A 43 -8.78 7.94 -3.12
CA ALA A 43 -8.60 8.20 -4.55
C ALA A 43 -7.61 9.36 -4.81
N VAL A 44 -7.79 10.49 -4.09
CA VAL A 44 -6.92 11.66 -4.21
C VAL A 44 -5.48 11.31 -3.85
N ALA A 45 -5.26 10.57 -2.75
CA ALA A 45 -3.93 10.12 -2.36
C ALA A 45 -3.24 9.31 -3.47
N ARG A 46 -4.00 8.43 -4.14
CA ARG A 46 -3.52 7.60 -5.26
C ARG A 46 -3.20 8.42 -6.49
N VAL A 47 -4.03 9.40 -6.83
CA VAL A 47 -3.79 10.32 -7.96
C VAL A 47 -2.56 11.18 -7.71
N CYS A 48 -2.41 11.77 -6.52
CA CYS A 48 -1.27 12.60 -6.17
C CYS A 48 0.07 11.85 -6.31
N LEU A 49 0.08 10.56 -6.00
CA LEU A 49 1.29 9.74 -6.02
C LEU A 49 1.43 8.87 -7.28
N VAL A 50 0.55 9.02 -8.27
CA VAL A 50 0.54 8.16 -9.47
C VAL A 50 1.90 8.15 -10.18
N ARG A 51 2.57 9.30 -10.29
CA ARG A 51 3.90 9.42 -10.90
C ARG A 51 4.96 8.63 -10.13
N LEU A 52 4.86 8.64 -8.80
CA LEU A 52 5.77 7.91 -7.93
C LEU A 52 5.59 6.40 -8.08
N PHE A 53 4.35 5.94 -8.16
CA PHE A 53 4.04 4.52 -8.41
C PHE A 53 4.47 4.07 -9.82
N ILE A 54 4.35 4.93 -10.84
CA ILE A 54 4.89 4.66 -12.18
C ILE A 54 6.41 4.48 -12.13
N ALA A 55 7.13 5.40 -11.49
CA ALA A 55 8.58 5.31 -11.33
C ALA A 55 9.00 4.07 -10.53
N SER A 56 8.29 3.76 -9.46
CA SER A 56 8.50 2.54 -8.67
C SER A 56 8.28 1.27 -9.50
N SER A 57 7.24 1.24 -10.34
CA SER A 57 6.95 0.10 -11.22
C SER A 57 8.01 -0.10 -12.30
N ASP A 58 8.62 0.98 -12.82
CA ASP A 58 9.74 0.89 -13.76
C ASP A 58 10.97 0.26 -13.11
N VAL A 59 11.35 0.77 -11.92
CA VAL A 59 12.50 0.26 -11.15
C VAL A 59 12.34 -1.21 -10.83
N VAL A 60 11.15 -1.63 -10.40
CA VAL A 60 10.85 -3.03 -10.08
C VAL A 60 10.94 -3.92 -11.32
N ALA A 61 10.51 -3.44 -12.49
CA ALA A 61 10.62 -4.20 -13.73
C ALA A 61 12.09 -4.36 -14.18
N LYS A 62 12.89 -3.31 -14.08
CA LYS A 62 14.35 -3.38 -14.34
C LYS A 62 15.05 -4.34 -13.38
N GLN A 63 14.71 -4.29 -12.09
CA GLN A 63 15.24 -5.23 -11.09
C GLN A 63 14.90 -6.67 -11.44
N ARG A 64 13.67 -6.95 -11.87
CA ARG A 64 13.26 -8.29 -12.32
C ARG A 64 14.04 -8.77 -13.53
N ALA A 65 14.27 -7.91 -14.51
CA ALA A 65 15.06 -8.25 -15.69
C ALA A 65 16.53 -8.58 -15.34
N LEU A 66 17.09 -7.92 -14.32
CA LEU A 66 18.45 -8.18 -13.83
C LEU A 66 18.54 -9.29 -12.78
N MET A 67 17.41 -9.84 -12.33
CA MET A 67 17.39 -10.92 -11.33
C MET A 67 18.36 -12.06 -11.66
N PRO A 68 18.44 -12.59 -12.91
CA PRO A 68 19.37 -13.67 -13.25
C PRO A 68 20.86 -13.34 -13.05
N VAL A 69 21.24 -12.07 -13.18
CA VAL A 69 22.63 -11.60 -13.04
C VAL A 69 22.94 -11.23 -11.58
N THR A 70 21.96 -10.68 -10.88
CA THR A 70 22.11 -10.17 -9.50
C THR A 70 21.92 -11.26 -8.43
N GLU A 71 21.15 -12.31 -8.71
CA GLU A 71 20.90 -13.43 -7.81
C GLU A 71 22.17 -14.20 -7.40
N PRO A 72 23.09 -14.61 -8.31
CA PRO A 72 24.32 -15.28 -7.90
C PRO A 72 25.22 -14.39 -7.02
N ILE A 73 25.28 -13.08 -7.30
CA ILE A 73 26.04 -12.11 -6.50
C ILE A 73 25.42 -11.98 -5.10
N THR A 74 24.09 -11.96 -5.03
CA THR A 74 23.37 -11.91 -3.75
C THR A 74 23.58 -13.17 -2.93
N LYS A 75 23.66 -14.33 -3.57
CA LYS A 75 23.99 -15.61 -2.93
C LYS A 75 25.42 -15.64 -2.41
N GLU A 76 26.40 -15.26 -3.23
CA GLU A 76 27.81 -15.11 -2.84
C GLU A 76 27.96 -14.16 -1.64
N MET A 77 27.24 -13.04 -1.64
CA MET A 77 27.24 -12.09 -0.53
C MET A 77 26.71 -12.71 0.77
N ARG A 78 25.65 -13.54 0.72
CA ARG A 78 25.11 -14.24 1.89
C ARG A 78 26.08 -15.30 2.43
N GLU A 79 26.71 -16.05 1.54
CA GLU A 79 27.71 -17.07 1.91
C GLU A 79 28.92 -16.44 2.59
N ARG A 80 29.44 -15.33 2.06
CA ARG A 80 30.54 -14.58 2.68
C ARG A 80 30.17 -13.95 4.01
N LEU A 81 28.95 -13.43 4.15
CA LEU A 81 28.45 -12.92 5.41
C LEU A 81 28.41 -14.03 6.48
N ALA A 82 27.95 -15.22 6.10
CA ALA A 82 27.95 -16.39 6.99
C ALA A 82 29.37 -16.85 7.36
N ALA A 83 30.34 -16.65 6.47
CA ALA A 83 31.75 -16.94 6.70
C ALA A 83 32.49 -15.84 7.52
N GLY A 84 31.83 -14.73 7.85
CA GLY A 84 32.44 -13.60 8.58
C GLY A 84 33.37 -12.72 7.74
N ASP A 85 33.39 -12.90 6.41
CA ASP A 85 34.21 -12.12 5.49
C ASP A 85 33.55 -10.78 5.14
N ASN A 86 33.73 -9.80 6.02
CA ASN A 86 33.18 -8.46 5.83
C ASN A 86 33.73 -7.76 4.57
N GLU A 87 34.99 -7.98 4.20
CA GLU A 87 35.58 -7.36 3.01
C GLU A 87 34.96 -7.90 1.72
N GLY A 88 34.82 -9.22 1.63
CA GLY A 88 34.21 -9.87 0.47
C GLY A 88 32.71 -9.56 0.36
N VAL A 89 32.00 -9.31 1.46
CA VAL A 89 30.63 -8.78 1.45
C VAL A 89 30.59 -7.37 0.85
N GLN A 90 31.49 -6.48 1.26
CA GLN A 90 31.53 -5.12 0.70
C GLN A 90 31.86 -5.13 -0.80
N ARG A 91 32.78 -6.00 -1.25
CA ARG A 91 33.09 -6.17 -2.68
C ARG A 91 31.89 -6.66 -3.48
N ALA A 92 31.17 -7.67 -2.98
CA ALA A 92 29.96 -8.17 -3.62
C ALA A 92 28.87 -7.09 -3.70
N LYS A 93 28.67 -6.33 -2.61
CA LYS A 93 27.75 -5.19 -2.55
C LYS A 93 28.11 -4.09 -3.55
N GLN A 94 29.39 -3.74 -3.68
CA GLN A 94 29.84 -2.76 -4.67
C GLN A 94 29.61 -3.25 -6.10
N LYS A 95 29.86 -4.53 -6.39
CA LYS A 95 29.57 -5.13 -7.70
C LYS A 95 28.07 -5.06 -8.03
N LEU A 96 27.22 -5.39 -7.06
CA LEU A 96 25.77 -5.28 -7.20
C LEU A 96 25.32 -3.84 -7.45
N ASN A 97 25.84 -2.88 -6.68
CA ASN A 97 25.52 -1.47 -6.86
C ASN A 97 25.94 -0.96 -8.24
N LYS A 98 27.13 -1.32 -8.73
CA LYS A 98 27.58 -0.95 -10.09
C LYS A 98 26.64 -1.46 -11.18
N ILE A 99 26.11 -2.68 -11.03
CA ILE A 99 25.13 -3.25 -11.98
C ILE A 99 23.82 -2.46 -11.93
N HIS A 100 23.32 -2.14 -10.73
CA HIS A 100 22.12 -1.33 -10.57
C HIS A 100 22.28 0.09 -11.14
N ASP A 101 23.42 0.74 -10.88
CA ASP A 101 23.75 2.07 -11.37
C ASP A 101 23.84 2.09 -12.90
N ALA A 102 24.50 1.10 -13.50
CA ALA A 102 24.58 0.95 -14.95
C ALA A 102 23.21 0.75 -15.62
N ALA A 103 22.26 0.13 -14.91
CA ALA A 103 20.89 -0.03 -15.37
C ALA A 103 19.95 1.13 -14.99
N GLY A 104 20.46 2.19 -14.34
CA GLY A 104 19.68 3.33 -13.88
C GLY A 104 18.64 2.97 -12.80
N ILE A 105 18.85 1.88 -12.08
CA ILE A 105 17.98 1.41 -11.00
C ILE A 105 18.30 2.23 -9.76
N ARG A 106 17.30 2.92 -9.20
CA ARG A 106 17.39 3.56 -7.88
C ARG A 106 16.66 2.68 -6.87
N PRO A 107 17.35 1.81 -6.10
CA PRO A 107 16.68 0.82 -5.25
C PRO A 107 15.71 1.44 -4.25
N MET A 108 16.01 2.65 -3.75
CA MET A 108 15.12 3.40 -2.85
C MET A 108 13.71 3.55 -3.43
N MET A 109 13.56 3.82 -4.74
CA MET A 109 12.25 4.01 -5.38
C MET A 109 11.39 2.75 -5.39
N ALA A 110 11.98 1.57 -5.31
CA ALA A 110 11.23 0.32 -5.16
C ALA A 110 10.57 0.19 -3.77
N PHE A 111 11.17 0.80 -2.74
CA PHE A 111 10.67 0.76 -1.37
C PHE A 111 9.67 1.87 -1.04
N VAL A 112 9.62 2.94 -1.85
CA VAL A 112 8.74 4.08 -1.59
C VAL A 112 7.26 3.69 -1.61
N GLY A 113 6.83 2.82 -2.53
CA GLY A 113 5.43 2.36 -2.60
C GLY A 113 4.98 1.65 -1.32
N PRO A 114 5.65 0.55 -0.91
CA PRO A 114 5.36 -0.13 0.35
C PRO A 114 5.46 0.76 1.59
N LEU A 115 6.47 1.64 1.65
CA LEU A 115 6.63 2.59 2.77
C LEU A 115 5.45 3.55 2.84
N PHE A 116 5.05 4.14 1.72
CA PHE A 116 3.89 5.03 1.66
C PHE A 116 2.62 4.29 2.07
N GLN A 117 2.39 3.08 1.56
CA GLN A 117 1.22 2.28 1.92
C GLN A 117 1.17 1.96 3.43
N GLY A 118 2.32 1.67 4.04
CA GLY A 118 2.42 1.46 5.49
C GLY A 118 2.11 2.72 6.30
N VAL A 119 2.72 3.86 5.93
CA VAL A 119 2.48 5.14 6.60
C VAL A 119 1.02 5.58 6.42
N TRP A 120 0.49 5.52 5.20
CA TRP A 120 -0.90 5.84 4.90
C TRP A 120 -1.85 4.97 5.71
N GLY A 121 -1.66 3.65 5.69
CA GLY A 121 -2.50 2.71 6.44
C GLY A 121 -2.49 2.98 7.93
N PHE A 122 -1.32 3.22 8.53
CA PHE A 122 -1.21 3.56 9.95
C PHE A 122 -1.85 4.91 10.30
N CYS A 123 -1.65 5.93 9.45
CA CYS A 123 -2.24 7.24 9.67
C CYS A 123 -3.76 7.22 9.52
N SER A 124 -4.30 6.50 8.52
CA SER A 124 -5.74 6.27 8.36
C SER A 124 -6.31 5.48 9.53
N PHE A 125 -5.62 4.44 10.01
CA PHE A 125 -5.97 3.71 11.23
C PHE A 125 -6.14 4.66 12.42
N ARG A 126 -5.10 5.46 12.69
CA ARG A 126 -5.09 6.37 13.84
C ARG A 126 -6.22 7.40 13.77
N LEU A 127 -6.40 8.01 12.60
CA LEU A 127 -7.42 9.04 12.36
C LEU A 127 -8.84 8.47 12.49
N MET A 128 -9.13 7.37 11.80
CA MET A 128 -10.50 6.82 11.75
C MET A 128 -10.90 6.17 13.06
N GLN A 129 -9.95 5.56 13.76
CA GLN A 129 -10.19 5.09 15.13
C GLN A 129 -10.52 6.26 16.07
N GLY A 130 -9.82 7.39 15.93
CA GLY A 130 -10.13 8.61 16.68
C GLY A 130 -11.49 9.21 16.31
N MET A 131 -11.83 9.24 15.02
CA MET A 131 -13.14 9.68 14.54
C MET A 131 -14.29 8.80 15.02
N ALA A 132 -14.09 7.49 15.12
CA ALA A 132 -15.11 6.58 15.64
C ALA A 132 -15.25 6.67 17.18
N ALA A 133 -14.18 7.04 17.89
CA ALA A 133 -14.20 7.21 19.34
C ALA A 133 -14.81 8.54 19.80
N LEU A 134 -14.94 9.51 18.89
CA LEU A 134 -15.52 10.82 19.15
C LEU A 134 -16.86 10.95 18.43
N PRO A 135 -17.81 11.73 18.97
CA PRO A 135 -19.13 11.89 18.36
C PRO A 135 -19.04 12.81 17.14
N VAL A 136 -18.42 12.36 16.06
CA VAL A 136 -18.32 13.10 14.80
C VAL A 136 -19.71 13.18 14.16
N PRO A 137 -20.33 14.36 14.04
CA PRO A 137 -21.66 14.48 13.45
C PRO A 137 -21.73 13.91 12.04
N GLY A 138 -22.76 13.09 11.81
CA GLY A 138 -23.01 12.40 10.54
C GLY A 138 -22.20 11.11 10.35
N LEU A 139 -21.28 10.75 11.24
CA LEU A 139 -20.54 9.49 11.13
C LEU A 139 -21.40 8.27 11.51
N GLU A 140 -22.29 8.44 12.48
CA GLU A 140 -23.24 7.41 12.95
C GLU A 140 -24.44 7.22 12.00
N THR A 141 -24.80 8.24 11.23
CA THR A 141 -26.02 8.25 10.40
C THR A 141 -25.74 8.38 8.91
N GLY A 142 -24.52 8.75 8.53
CA GLY A 142 -24.11 9.02 7.15
C GLY A 142 -23.43 7.83 6.48
N GLY A 143 -23.83 6.61 6.81
CA GLY A 143 -23.38 5.37 6.19
C GLY A 143 -23.99 5.09 4.80
N LEU A 144 -23.71 3.90 4.24
CA LEU A 144 -24.20 3.44 2.94
C LEU A 144 -24.62 1.96 3.01
N ALA A 145 -25.75 1.64 2.35
CA ALA A 145 -26.28 0.29 2.21
C ALA A 145 -26.49 -0.40 3.57
N TRP A 146 -25.76 -1.49 3.87
CA TRP A 146 -25.87 -2.22 5.13
C TRP A 146 -25.05 -1.61 6.27
N ILE A 147 -24.16 -0.67 5.97
CA ILE A 147 -23.33 0.02 6.95
C ILE A 147 -23.99 1.37 7.21
N GLN A 148 -24.96 1.43 8.13
CA GLN A 148 -25.63 2.71 8.46
C GLN A 148 -24.79 3.56 9.41
N ASP A 149 -24.16 2.90 10.38
CA ASP A 149 -23.28 3.51 11.36
C ASP A 149 -21.82 3.15 11.04
N LEU A 150 -21.00 4.16 10.76
CA LEU A 150 -19.59 3.99 10.42
C LEU A 150 -18.68 3.86 11.66
N THR A 151 -19.21 4.09 12.87
CA THR A 151 -18.45 4.04 14.13
C THR A 151 -18.35 2.63 14.70
N VAL A 152 -19.31 1.76 14.36
CA VAL A 152 -19.34 0.35 14.78
C VAL A 152 -18.76 -0.57 13.69
N PRO A 153 -18.28 -1.78 14.03
CA PRO A 153 -17.82 -2.74 13.04
C PRO A 153 -18.93 -3.19 12.08
N ASP A 154 -18.58 -3.58 10.84
CA ASP A 154 -19.53 -4.15 9.87
C ASP A 154 -20.23 -5.40 10.43
N PRO A 155 -21.56 -5.36 10.64
CA PRO A 155 -22.31 -6.48 11.22
C PRO A 155 -22.24 -7.78 10.41
N TYR A 156 -22.01 -7.67 9.10
CA TYR A 156 -22.00 -8.81 8.18
C TYR A 156 -20.59 -9.26 7.77
N PHE A 157 -19.54 -8.62 8.31
CA PHE A 157 -18.13 -8.90 7.99
C PHE A 157 -17.79 -8.82 6.48
N ILE A 158 -18.60 -8.12 5.68
CA ILE A 158 -18.41 -7.99 4.24
C ILE A 158 -17.16 -7.15 3.94
N LEU A 159 -17.01 -6.00 4.60
CA LEU A 159 -15.84 -5.12 4.43
C LEU A 159 -14.49 -5.80 4.77
N PRO A 160 -14.30 -6.41 5.96
CA PRO A 160 -13.03 -7.04 6.29
C PRO A 160 -12.74 -8.26 5.40
N LEU A 161 -13.77 -9.06 5.04
CA LEU A 161 -13.60 -10.23 4.16
C LEU A 161 -13.18 -9.82 2.74
N THR A 162 -13.84 -8.81 2.17
CA THR A 162 -13.51 -8.31 0.83
C THR A 162 -12.11 -7.69 0.79
N THR A 163 -11.74 -6.93 1.82
CA THR A 163 -10.40 -6.36 1.98
C THR A 163 -9.32 -7.44 2.04
N ALA A 164 -9.50 -8.45 2.90
CA ALA A 164 -8.55 -9.57 3.02
C ALA A 164 -8.42 -10.36 1.72
N THR A 165 -9.55 -10.59 1.03
CA THR A 165 -9.56 -11.27 -0.27
C THR A 165 -8.79 -10.46 -1.31
N MET A 166 -9.03 -9.15 -1.40
CA MET A 166 -8.26 -8.26 -2.30
C MET A 166 -6.77 -8.23 -1.97
N MET A 167 -6.42 -8.23 -0.69
CA MET A 167 -5.03 -8.29 -0.24
C MET A 167 -4.37 -9.59 -0.72
N ALA A 168 -5.02 -10.74 -0.53
CA ALA A 168 -4.53 -12.04 -0.99
C ALA A 168 -4.35 -12.09 -2.52
N ILE A 169 -5.34 -11.61 -3.28
CA ILE A 169 -5.29 -11.55 -4.75
C ILE A 169 -4.15 -10.64 -5.22
N THR A 170 -4.01 -9.46 -4.60
CA THR A 170 -2.96 -8.49 -4.96
C THR A 170 -1.58 -9.05 -4.66
N ALA A 171 -1.40 -9.68 -3.50
CA ALA A 171 -0.15 -10.33 -3.13
C ALA A 171 0.24 -11.43 -4.13
N ARG A 172 -0.68 -12.34 -4.47
CA ARG A 172 -0.47 -13.40 -5.47
C ARG A 172 -0.17 -12.87 -6.87
N SER A 173 -0.78 -11.75 -7.23
CA SER A 173 -0.51 -11.07 -8.51
C SER A 173 0.88 -10.43 -8.56
N GLY A 174 1.63 -10.44 -7.45
CA GLY A 174 2.97 -9.86 -7.31
C GLY A 174 2.99 -8.50 -6.62
N GLY A 175 1.95 -8.10 -5.89
CA GLY A 175 1.80 -6.78 -5.27
C GLY A 175 1.17 -5.73 -6.20
N GLU A 176 1.44 -4.44 -6.00
CA GLU A 176 0.97 -3.37 -6.90
C GLU A 176 1.96 -3.09 -8.05
N THR A 177 3.26 -3.25 -7.80
CA THR A 177 4.32 -3.03 -8.80
C THR A 177 4.75 -4.30 -9.53
N GLY A 178 4.29 -5.47 -9.07
CA GLY A 178 4.85 -6.74 -9.53
C GLY A 178 6.26 -6.88 -8.99
N GLY A 179 6.45 -6.98 -7.68
CA GLY A 179 7.74 -7.24 -7.04
C GLY A 179 7.83 -8.60 -6.35
N MET A 180 6.70 -9.17 -5.89
CA MET A 180 6.68 -10.34 -4.99
C MET A 180 6.89 -11.72 -5.68
N LYS A 181 7.79 -11.83 -6.66
CA LYS A 181 8.18 -13.14 -7.24
C LYS A 181 9.51 -13.59 -6.64
N GLY A 182 9.69 -14.90 -6.42
CA GLY A 182 10.92 -15.46 -5.83
C GLY A 182 10.92 -15.53 -4.29
N LEU A 183 9.75 -15.62 -3.66
CA LEU A 183 9.64 -15.85 -2.22
C LEU A 183 9.91 -17.32 -1.89
N ASN A 184 10.57 -17.60 -0.76
CA ASN A 184 10.69 -18.97 -0.29
C ASN A 184 9.30 -19.53 0.09
N PRO A 185 9.05 -20.85 0.02
CA PRO A 185 7.72 -21.43 0.28
C PRO A 185 7.08 -21.01 1.61
N ALA A 186 7.88 -20.86 2.66
CA ALA A 186 7.42 -20.37 3.95
C ALA A 186 6.95 -18.89 3.91
N GLN A 187 7.70 -18.03 3.22
CA GLN A 187 7.34 -16.62 3.04
C GLN A 187 6.11 -16.47 2.14
N GLU A 188 6.01 -17.30 1.11
CA GLU A 188 4.84 -17.35 0.23
C GLU A 188 3.58 -17.71 1.02
N LYS A 189 3.64 -18.79 1.83
CA LYS A 189 2.52 -19.19 2.70
C LYS A 189 2.13 -18.08 3.68
N LEU A 190 3.11 -17.44 4.29
CA LEU A 190 2.90 -16.32 5.21
C LEU A 190 2.19 -15.16 4.52
N ILE A 191 2.71 -14.68 3.38
CA ILE A 191 2.22 -13.47 2.70
C ILE A 191 0.86 -13.72 2.01
N TYR A 192 0.64 -14.89 1.43
CA TYR A 192 -0.56 -15.14 0.62
C TYR A 192 -1.75 -15.68 1.41
N TYR A 193 -1.54 -16.25 2.60
CA TYR A 193 -2.59 -16.90 3.36
C TYR A 193 -2.67 -16.39 4.80
N ILE A 194 -1.54 -16.40 5.52
CA ILE A 194 -1.54 -16.08 6.95
C ILE A 194 -1.78 -14.58 7.18
N ILE A 195 -1.05 -13.70 6.47
CA ILE A 195 -1.20 -12.25 6.63
C ILE A 195 -2.64 -11.79 6.29
N PRO A 196 -3.24 -12.18 5.15
CA PRO A 196 -4.64 -11.84 4.87
C PRO A 196 -5.63 -12.35 5.92
N LEU A 197 -5.40 -13.55 6.48
CA LEU A 197 -6.26 -14.11 7.54
C LEU A 197 -6.14 -13.31 8.84
N ILE A 198 -4.92 -12.93 9.23
CA ILE A 198 -4.70 -12.06 10.39
C ILE A 198 -5.35 -10.69 10.14
N ALA A 199 -5.19 -10.13 8.94
CA ALA A 199 -5.80 -8.86 8.56
C ALA A 199 -7.33 -8.94 8.65
N LEU A 200 -7.95 -10.04 8.19
CA LEU A 200 -9.39 -10.30 8.34
C LEU A 200 -9.79 -10.28 9.82
N ALA A 201 -9.11 -11.07 10.66
CA ALA A 201 -9.43 -11.18 12.07
C ALA A 201 -9.29 -9.83 12.80
N CYS A 202 -8.17 -9.12 12.60
CA CYS A 202 -7.94 -7.82 13.24
C CYS A 202 -8.92 -6.75 12.74
N THR A 203 -9.16 -6.67 11.43
CA THR A 203 -10.01 -5.63 10.83
C THR A 203 -11.47 -5.83 11.21
N SER A 204 -11.90 -7.06 11.47
CA SER A 204 -13.29 -7.38 11.86
C SER A 204 -13.75 -6.73 13.16
N TYR A 205 -12.84 -6.37 14.07
CA TYR A 205 -13.17 -5.67 15.33
C TYR A 205 -13.04 -4.15 15.24
N MET A 206 -12.65 -3.63 14.08
CA MET A 206 -12.45 -2.20 13.86
C MET A 206 -13.75 -1.51 13.38
N PRO A 207 -13.92 -0.20 13.65
CA PRO A 207 -15.02 0.60 13.13
C PRO A 207 -15.16 0.52 11.60
N ALA A 208 -16.38 0.55 11.09
CA ALA A 208 -16.64 0.39 9.66
C ALA A 208 -16.04 1.54 8.80
N CYS A 209 -15.88 2.75 9.33
CA CYS A 209 -15.16 3.84 8.64
C CYS A 209 -13.72 3.43 8.28
N LEU A 210 -13.03 2.76 9.20
CA LEU A 210 -11.69 2.27 9.04
C LEU A 210 -11.65 1.07 8.09
N GLN A 211 -12.56 0.11 8.27
CA GLN A 211 -12.69 -1.03 7.35
C GLN A 211 -12.92 -0.57 5.91
N LEU A 212 -13.78 0.44 5.71
CA LEU A 212 -14.07 1.04 4.41
C LEU A 212 -12.83 1.69 3.80
N SER A 213 -12.00 2.36 4.61
CA SER A 213 -10.76 2.98 4.11
C SER A 213 -9.74 1.97 3.61
N PHE A 214 -9.62 0.82 4.29
CA PHE A 214 -8.75 -0.26 3.87
C PHE A 214 -9.27 -0.94 2.62
N LEU A 215 -10.60 -1.14 2.52
CA LEU A 215 -11.23 -1.64 1.30
C LEU A 215 -11.00 -0.70 0.12
N ALA A 216 -11.24 0.60 0.30
CA ALA A 216 -11.05 1.62 -0.73
C ALA A 216 -9.58 1.66 -1.18
N SER A 217 -8.65 1.72 -0.23
CA SER A 217 -7.21 1.72 -0.51
C SER A 217 -6.77 0.45 -1.26
N SER A 218 -7.27 -0.72 -0.85
CA SER A 218 -6.98 -2.01 -1.51
C SER A 218 -7.56 -2.07 -2.92
N SER A 219 -8.76 -1.51 -3.13
CA SER A 219 -9.41 -1.44 -4.43
C SER A 219 -8.63 -0.58 -5.41
N PHE A 220 -8.22 0.62 -5.00
CA PHE A 220 -7.38 1.48 -5.82
C PHE A 220 -5.99 0.87 -6.07
N MET A 221 -5.40 0.23 -5.07
CA MET A 221 -4.13 -0.51 -5.21
C MET A 221 -4.24 -1.59 -6.28
N PHE A 222 -5.29 -2.41 -6.21
CA PHE A 222 -5.53 -3.49 -7.15
C PHE A 222 -5.76 -2.94 -8.58
N GLY A 223 -6.61 -1.93 -8.72
CA GLY A 223 -6.89 -1.28 -10.00
C GLY A 223 -5.63 -0.65 -10.62
N GLN A 224 -4.89 0.13 -9.83
CA GLN A 224 -3.63 0.75 -10.26
C GLN A 224 -2.59 -0.30 -10.66
N GLY A 225 -2.44 -1.36 -9.86
CA GLY A 225 -1.51 -2.45 -10.18
C GLY A 225 -1.87 -3.17 -11.47
N ARG A 226 -3.18 -3.37 -11.75
CA ARG A 226 -3.64 -3.96 -13.02
C ARG A 226 -3.36 -3.03 -14.21
N LEU A 227 -3.58 -1.73 -14.05
CA LEU A 227 -3.26 -0.73 -15.08
C LEU A 227 -1.75 -0.71 -15.37
N LEU A 228 -0.91 -0.61 -14.35
CA LEU A 228 0.55 -0.56 -14.50
C LEU A 228 1.14 -1.86 -15.05
N ARG A 229 0.44 -2.99 -14.94
CA ARG A 229 0.85 -4.26 -15.55
C ARG A 229 0.45 -4.42 -17.01
N THR A 230 -0.49 -3.61 -17.50
CA THR A 230 -1.00 -3.73 -18.86
C THR A 230 0.08 -3.30 -19.86
N PRO A 231 0.51 -4.15 -20.82
CA PRO A 231 1.61 -3.84 -21.74
C PRO A 231 1.42 -2.52 -22.50
N SER A 232 0.22 -2.29 -23.03
CA SER A 232 -0.11 -1.06 -23.77
C SER A 232 0.00 0.21 -22.92
N ILE A 233 -0.32 0.12 -21.62
CA ILE A 233 -0.18 1.25 -20.69
C ILE A 233 1.29 1.49 -20.37
N ARG A 234 2.06 0.41 -20.16
CA ARG A 234 3.51 0.50 -19.89
C ARG A 234 4.24 1.15 -21.05
N GLU A 235 3.94 0.76 -22.28
CA GLU A 235 4.51 1.36 -23.49
C GLU A 235 4.20 2.85 -23.58
N ARG A 236 2.93 3.24 -23.40
CA ARG A 236 2.51 4.65 -23.40
C ARG A 236 3.17 5.49 -22.30
N LEU A 237 3.44 4.88 -21.15
CA LEU A 237 4.07 5.53 -20.00
C LEU A 237 5.60 5.41 -19.99
N GLY A 238 6.21 4.77 -21.00
CA GLY A 238 7.66 4.57 -21.07
C GLY A 238 8.23 3.67 -19.97
N ILE A 239 7.43 2.75 -19.43
CA ILE A 239 7.82 1.85 -18.35
C ILE A 239 8.42 0.57 -18.96
N SER A 240 9.55 0.11 -18.42
CA SER A 240 10.24 -1.13 -18.85
C SER A 240 9.28 -2.33 -18.89
N PRO A 241 9.40 -3.28 -19.83
CA PRO A 241 8.52 -4.45 -19.87
C PRO A 241 8.69 -5.34 -18.62
N LEU A 242 7.62 -6.01 -18.21
CA LEU A 242 7.71 -6.99 -17.12
C LEU A 242 8.33 -8.27 -17.64
N TYR A 243 9.59 -8.52 -17.27
CA TYR A 243 10.26 -9.77 -17.56
C TYR A 243 9.60 -10.92 -16.78
N ASN A 244 9.04 -11.89 -17.50
CA ASN A 244 8.66 -13.19 -16.95
C ASN A 244 9.65 -14.20 -17.54
N PRO A 245 10.58 -14.75 -16.76
CA PRO A 245 11.40 -15.86 -17.25
C PRO A 245 10.48 -17.02 -17.65
N PRO A 246 10.83 -17.77 -18.72
CA PRO A 246 10.11 -18.98 -19.13
C PRO A 246 10.11 -20.06 -18.04
#